data_AF-A0A3P7E0Y8-F1
#
_entry.id   AF-A0A3P7E0Y8-F1
#
_cell.length_a   1.000
_cell.length_b   1.000
_cell.length_c   1.000
_cell.angle_alpha   90.00
_cell.angle_beta   90.00
_cell.angle_gamma   90.00
#
_symmetry.space_group_name_H-M   'P 1'
#
loop_
_entity.id
_entity.type
_entity.pdbx_description
1 polymer ?
#
loop_
_entity_poly.entity_id
_entity_poly.type
_entity_poly.pdbx_seq_one_letter_code
_entity_poly.pdbx_strand_id
1 'polypeptide(L)'
;MVQRVRLRYRQCRDSVRQGLLPLKSVSNIVLPPQRPLSLNRAEQLLLSTTLQSNCDFYFTNQFLTAKSVGQQANELRPRPIYDVFLGGSCGNTVWRRDLVIPYLEKRAISYYDPQRSVWNEHMINEESVAKENSNLFLFVLDPATVNATSFLEIAHFAARKAPKLVVVFLGQSEWKERAHPEDLPDRQRTCDLLDDILTMHDIPVLQSIQDALRYIDEIIIGEKSWSEAMSNPFQRLPYMLLRGRRTCRQSVNHIRNTLRNVKNGVTKWRRCKFLLLGNSFLLLNFSGLFEILLLLAVYFFLRTLPLILLLIPFLAFDVFVALFSAIYYCYKINAAARRRAKLVNAAAISLPIPGHAVVPCNIVAQQIPLSYCYQSMNRSMHAATTSLPSRLLKKRSYDSGSSVTNPLRWINANGYDIFLGCSSRNRVDLSWINHRAAPQLHRKGLSFCSELMVERHRRLNTLHMTRHILYHIPSCETMLSGMVEVAYFLGHPKMKLTICVPKRAKILVCTPNNDDELRKYIERRNESYRMAFCYLRDMVERKHCEVRFVFPLLFKELIFLFTCNP
;
A
#
# COMPACT_ATOMS: atom_id res chain seq x y z
N MET A 1 35.81 25.92 -17.51
CA MET A 1 34.34 25.65 -17.47
C MET A 1 33.60 26.65 -16.58
N VAL A 2 34.04 26.89 -15.33
CA VAL A 2 33.42 27.83 -14.37
C VAL A 2 33.29 29.29 -14.88
N GLN A 3 34.29 29.80 -15.62
CA GLN A 3 34.20 31.15 -16.23
C GLN A 3 33.11 31.28 -17.30
N ARG A 4 32.86 30.23 -18.11
CA ARG A 4 31.79 30.24 -19.13
C ARG A 4 30.40 30.24 -18.50
N VAL A 5 30.23 29.55 -17.37
CA VAL A 5 28.97 29.56 -16.60
C VAL A 5 28.73 30.94 -15.98
N ARG A 6 29.77 31.58 -15.41
CA ARG A 6 29.66 32.94 -14.85
C ARG A 6 29.32 34.00 -15.89
N LEU A 7 29.87 33.91 -17.10
CA LEU A 7 29.56 34.81 -18.22
C LEU A 7 28.11 34.65 -18.69
N ARG A 8 27.63 33.41 -18.87
CA ARG A 8 26.21 33.17 -19.24
C ARG A 8 25.24 33.63 -18.15
N TYR A 9 25.59 33.44 -16.88
CA TYR A 9 24.75 33.91 -15.78
C TYR A 9 24.66 35.44 -15.71
N ARG A 10 25.77 36.16 -15.95
CA ARG A 10 25.74 37.64 -16.07
C ARG A 10 24.89 38.09 -17.25
N GLN A 11 25.07 37.51 -18.44
CA GLN A 11 24.27 37.87 -19.62
C GLN A 11 22.77 37.63 -19.41
N CYS A 12 22.37 36.50 -18.80
CA CYS A 12 20.97 36.27 -18.45
C CYS A 12 20.46 37.27 -17.41
N ARG A 13 21.25 37.59 -16.38
CA ARG A 13 20.86 38.54 -15.33
C ARG A 13 20.67 39.96 -15.87
N ASP A 14 21.55 40.40 -16.76
CA ASP A 14 21.49 41.74 -17.35
C ASP A 14 20.34 41.84 -18.37
N SER A 15 20.07 40.77 -19.13
CA SER A 15 18.94 40.71 -20.08
C SER A 15 17.57 40.71 -19.39
N VAL A 16 17.47 40.08 -18.21
CA VAL A 16 16.24 40.12 -17.39
C VAL A 16 16.04 41.50 -16.76
N ARG A 17 17.12 42.17 -16.34
CA ARG A 17 17.05 43.55 -15.79
C ARG A 17 16.61 44.59 -16.81
N GLN A 18 16.93 44.40 -18.09
CA GLN A 18 16.55 45.33 -19.16
C GLN A 18 15.21 44.99 -19.82
N GLY A 19 14.46 44.00 -19.34
CA GLY A 19 13.10 43.71 -19.80
C GLY A 19 12.97 43.30 -21.28
N LEU A 20 14.07 42.94 -21.94
CA LEU A 20 14.13 42.77 -23.40
C LEU A 20 13.83 41.33 -23.89
N LEU A 21 13.26 40.45 -23.06
CA LEU A 21 12.83 39.11 -23.50
C LEU A 21 11.36 38.84 -23.16
N PRO A 22 10.42 39.18 -24.06
CA PRO A 22 9.06 38.67 -24.02
C PRO A 22 9.04 37.17 -24.35
N LEU A 23 8.36 36.38 -23.51
CA LEU A 23 8.30 34.90 -23.45
C LEU A 23 7.63 34.19 -24.65
N LYS A 24 7.77 34.69 -25.88
CA LYS A 24 7.28 34.03 -27.10
C LYS A 24 8.35 33.99 -28.19
N SER A 25 9.45 33.27 -27.94
CA SER A 25 10.34 32.73 -28.98
C SER A 25 11.53 32.01 -28.33
N VAL A 26 11.30 30.82 -27.77
CA VAL A 26 12.38 29.84 -27.54
C VAL A 26 11.94 28.51 -28.15
N SER A 27 11.47 28.58 -29.39
CA SER A 27 11.47 27.46 -30.33
C SER A 27 12.60 27.77 -31.32
N ASN A 28 13.64 26.93 -31.36
CA ASN A 28 14.81 26.95 -32.27
C ASN A 28 16.19 27.17 -31.63
N ILE A 29 16.42 26.69 -30.40
CA ILE A 29 17.79 26.33 -30.01
C ILE A 29 18.05 24.89 -30.46
N VAL A 30 18.48 24.75 -31.71
CA VAL A 30 19.04 23.50 -32.24
C VAL A 30 20.40 23.30 -31.57
N LEU A 31 20.50 22.33 -30.67
CA LEU A 31 21.77 21.89 -30.10
C LEU A 31 22.58 21.16 -31.18
N PRO A 32 23.87 21.49 -31.40
CA PRO A 32 24.70 20.81 -32.37
C PRO A 32 24.97 19.35 -31.95
N PRO A 33 25.09 18.41 -32.92
CA PRO A 33 25.18 16.99 -32.66
C PRO A 33 26.47 16.63 -31.92
N GLN A 34 26.33 15.97 -30.77
CA GLN A 34 27.46 15.46 -30.00
C GLN A 34 28.04 14.23 -30.70
N ARG A 35 29.30 14.32 -31.14
CA ARG A 35 30.09 13.16 -31.58
C ARG A 35 30.23 12.17 -30.42
N PRO A 36 30.13 10.85 -30.67
CA PRO A 36 30.26 9.84 -29.63
C PRO A 36 31.67 9.85 -29.04
N LEU A 37 31.73 9.99 -27.71
CA LEU A 37 32.95 9.86 -26.91
C LEU A 37 33.52 8.44 -27.09
N SER A 38 34.74 8.38 -27.60
CA SER A 38 35.54 7.17 -27.78
C SER A 38 35.74 6.43 -26.45
N LEU A 39 35.25 5.19 -26.38
CA LEU A 39 35.51 4.25 -25.28
C LEU A 39 37.02 4.02 -25.12
N ASN A 40 37.51 4.10 -23.88
CA ASN A 40 38.92 3.92 -23.55
C ASN A 40 39.38 2.47 -23.79
N ARG A 41 40.60 2.35 -24.32
CA ARG A 41 41.32 1.11 -24.71
C ARG A 41 41.41 -0.02 -23.67
N ALA A 42 40.97 0.18 -22.43
CA ALA A 42 40.94 -0.87 -21.42
C ALA A 42 39.77 -1.85 -21.62
N GLU A 43 38.66 -1.42 -22.20
CA GLU A 43 37.46 -2.27 -22.36
C GLU A 43 37.51 -3.17 -23.60
N GLN A 44 38.34 -2.85 -24.60
CA GLN A 44 38.51 -3.69 -25.80
C GLN A 44 39.38 -4.94 -25.56
N LEU A 45 40.20 -4.93 -24.50
CA LEU A 45 41.08 -6.05 -24.16
C LEU A 45 40.37 -7.20 -23.44
N LEU A 46 39.18 -6.93 -22.88
CA LEU A 46 38.40 -7.93 -22.13
C LEU A 46 37.41 -8.73 -22.99
N LEU A 47 37.15 -8.30 -24.23
CA LEU A 47 36.14 -8.90 -25.11
C LEU A 47 36.72 -9.65 -26.32
N SER A 48 38.04 -9.74 -26.47
CA SER A 48 38.69 -10.35 -27.65
C SER A 48 39.48 -11.65 -27.40
N THR A 49 39.42 -12.25 -26.21
CA THR A 49 40.24 -13.43 -25.86
C THR A 49 39.51 -14.76 -25.64
N THR A 50 38.25 -14.91 -26.04
CA THR A 50 37.53 -16.20 -25.90
C THR A 50 36.82 -16.65 -27.18
N LEU A 51 37.55 -16.65 -28.31
CA LEU A 51 37.17 -17.40 -29.51
C LEU A 51 38.41 -18.00 -30.17
N GLN A 52 38.94 -19.10 -29.63
CA GLN A 52 39.67 -20.09 -30.43
C GLN A 52 39.93 -21.42 -29.71
N SER A 53 39.35 -22.48 -30.28
CA SER A 53 40.02 -23.74 -30.63
C SER A 53 40.48 -24.73 -29.53
N ASN A 54 39.78 -25.87 -29.55
CA ASN A 54 40.25 -27.26 -29.53
C ASN A 54 40.86 -27.93 -28.29
N CYS A 55 40.20 -29.06 -27.97
CA CYS A 55 40.73 -30.38 -27.61
C CYS A 55 41.38 -30.63 -26.23
N ASP A 56 40.63 -31.44 -25.48
CA ASP A 56 41.01 -32.69 -24.82
C ASP A 56 41.89 -32.70 -23.55
N PHE A 57 41.34 -33.43 -22.58
CA PHE A 57 42.05 -34.34 -21.66
C PHE A 57 42.63 -33.75 -20.35
N TYR A 58 41.85 -33.81 -19.25
CA TYR A 58 42.04 -34.74 -18.12
C TYR A 58 41.08 -34.44 -16.95
N PHE A 59 40.72 -35.53 -16.29
CA PHE A 59 39.75 -35.69 -15.23
C PHE A 59 40.30 -35.25 -13.85
N THR A 60 39.38 -34.92 -12.95
CA THR A 60 39.45 -35.02 -11.47
C THR A 60 39.83 -33.78 -10.64
N ASN A 61 38.90 -33.44 -9.73
CA ASN A 61 39.01 -32.64 -8.51
C ASN A 61 39.05 -31.10 -8.61
N GLN A 62 37.88 -30.48 -8.70
CA GLN A 62 37.48 -29.44 -7.74
C GLN A 62 35.98 -29.14 -7.83
N PHE A 63 35.20 -29.82 -6.98
CA PHE A 63 33.82 -29.44 -6.64
C PHE A 63 33.78 -28.22 -5.70
N LEU A 64 34.80 -27.35 -5.78
CA LEU A 64 34.97 -26.15 -4.97
C LEU A 64 35.21 -24.99 -5.93
N THR A 65 34.16 -24.18 -6.14
CA THR A 65 34.12 -22.78 -6.65
C THR A 65 33.04 -22.49 -7.71
N ALA A 66 31.89 -23.17 -7.69
CA ALA A 66 30.69 -22.70 -8.41
C ALA A 66 29.79 -21.75 -7.58
N LYS A 67 30.29 -21.18 -6.47
CA LYS A 67 29.54 -20.24 -5.60
C LYS A 67 30.03 -18.79 -5.63
N SER A 68 31.06 -18.42 -6.39
CA SER A 68 31.55 -17.03 -6.40
C SER A 68 31.07 -16.17 -7.58
N VAL A 69 30.56 -16.74 -8.67
CA VAL A 69 30.14 -15.93 -9.84
C VAL A 69 28.77 -15.26 -9.63
N GLY A 70 27.96 -15.73 -8.67
CA GLY A 70 26.65 -15.14 -8.37
C GLY A 70 26.66 -13.94 -7.41
N GLN A 71 27.79 -13.62 -6.77
CA GLN A 71 27.84 -12.56 -5.74
C GLN A 71 28.34 -11.21 -6.25
N GLN A 72 29.04 -11.14 -7.39
CA GLN A 72 29.53 -9.85 -7.93
C GLN A 72 28.42 -8.99 -8.56
N ALA A 73 27.30 -9.56 -9.01
CA ALA A 73 26.23 -8.80 -9.64
C ALA A 73 25.35 -8.00 -8.65
N ASN A 74 25.36 -8.36 -7.36
CA ASN A 74 24.53 -7.70 -6.34
C ASN A 74 25.27 -6.58 -5.57
N GLU A 75 26.59 -6.44 -5.76
CA GLU A 75 27.39 -5.39 -5.12
C GLU A 75 27.37 -4.04 -5.85
N LEU A 76 26.83 -3.97 -7.08
CA LEU A 76 26.80 -2.72 -7.86
C LEU A 76 25.67 -1.76 -7.48
N ARG A 77 24.78 -2.10 -6.54
CA ARG A 77 23.87 -1.09 -5.96
C ARG A 77 24.64 -0.32 -4.89
N PRO A 78 24.89 0.99 -5.07
CA PRO A 78 25.47 1.80 -4.02
C PRO A 78 24.65 1.61 -2.74
N ARG A 79 25.32 1.35 -1.62
CA ARG A 79 24.62 1.31 -0.33
C ARG A 79 23.96 2.67 -0.11
N PRO A 80 22.69 2.71 0.33
CA PRO A 80 22.01 3.97 0.62
C PRO A 80 22.82 4.79 1.62
N ILE A 81 22.94 6.10 1.35
CA ILE A 81 23.74 7.04 2.14
C ILE A 81 23.09 7.30 3.50
N TYR A 82 21.76 7.28 3.53
CA TYR A 82 20.96 7.56 4.72
C TYR A 82 20.12 6.34 5.10
N ASP A 83 19.99 6.10 6.40
CA ASP A 83 19.06 5.11 6.90
C ASP A 83 17.61 5.61 6.80
N VAL A 84 17.38 6.90 7.09
CA VAL A 84 16.02 7.47 7.15
C VAL A 84 15.91 8.84 6.45
N PHE A 85 14.95 8.98 5.54
CA PHE A 85 14.50 10.28 5.03
C PHE A 85 13.38 10.85 5.91
N LEU A 86 13.54 12.07 6.43
CA LEU A 86 12.60 12.71 7.36
C LEU A 86 11.55 13.60 6.65
N GLY A 87 10.65 12.97 5.91
CA GLY A 87 9.55 13.64 5.21
C GLY A 87 8.40 14.06 6.13
N GLY A 88 7.39 14.71 5.54
CA GLY A 88 6.17 15.13 6.24
C GLY A 88 6.14 16.64 6.51
N SER A 89 5.32 17.06 7.48
CA SER A 89 5.09 18.47 7.82
C SER A 89 6.38 19.23 8.04
N CYS A 90 6.52 20.35 7.34
CA CYS A 90 7.61 21.31 7.46
C CYS A 90 7.11 22.65 8.02
N GLY A 91 7.92 23.70 7.91
CA GLY A 91 7.61 25.04 8.44
C GLY A 91 8.09 25.18 9.87
N ASN A 92 7.18 25.50 10.79
CA ASN A 92 7.49 25.73 12.21
C ASN A 92 7.41 24.47 13.07
N THR A 93 7.16 23.30 12.48
CA THR A 93 7.10 22.05 13.24
C THR A 93 8.48 21.69 13.80
N VAL A 94 8.52 21.24 15.05
CA VAL A 94 9.76 20.98 15.80
C VAL A 94 10.03 19.49 16.06
N TRP A 95 9.13 18.60 15.66
CA TRP A 95 9.23 17.16 15.94
C TRP A 95 10.54 16.52 15.46
N ARG A 96 11.14 17.05 14.36
CA ARG A 96 12.45 16.61 13.87
C ARG A 96 13.54 16.91 14.90
N ARG A 97 13.69 18.18 15.26
CA ARG A 97 14.71 18.68 16.20
C ARG A 97 14.54 18.15 17.61
N ASP A 98 13.32 18.13 18.12
CA ASP A 98 13.08 17.91 19.55
C ASP A 98 13.02 16.42 19.89
N LEU A 99 12.55 15.59 18.95
CA LEU A 99 12.22 14.19 19.22
C LEU A 99 13.01 13.22 18.35
N VAL A 100 12.96 13.39 17.02
CA VAL A 100 13.46 12.37 16.09
C VAL A 100 14.98 12.42 15.92
N ILE A 101 15.55 13.57 15.56
CA ILE A 101 16.99 13.72 15.33
C ILE A 101 17.82 13.31 16.56
N PRO A 102 17.54 13.81 17.79
CA PRO A 102 18.29 13.41 18.97
C PRO A 102 18.22 11.91 19.24
N TYR A 103 17.08 11.28 18.92
CA TYR A 103 16.91 9.85 19.07
C TYR A 103 17.76 9.05 18.07
N LEU A 104 17.80 9.48 16.80
CA LEU A 104 18.57 8.84 15.73
C LEU A 104 20.09 8.99 15.96
N GLU A 105 20.55 10.19 16.32
CA GLU A 105 21.96 10.48 16.61
C GLU A 105 22.49 9.62 17.76
N LYS A 106 21.71 9.48 18.84
CA LYS A 106 22.07 8.62 19.99
C LYS A 106 22.32 7.16 19.61
N ARG A 107 21.78 6.71 18.47
CA ARG A 107 21.86 5.33 17.96
C ARG A 107 22.74 5.21 16.73
N ALA A 108 23.43 6.29 16.34
CA ALA A 108 24.20 6.37 15.10
C ALA A 108 23.39 5.89 13.88
N ILE A 109 22.12 6.32 13.80
CA ILE A 109 21.27 6.12 12.62
C ILE A 109 21.39 7.37 11.76
N SER A 110 21.83 7.20 10.51
CA SER A 110 22.00 8.30 9.57
C SER A 110 20.65 8.77 9.01
N TYR A 111 20.51 10.07 8.76
CA TYR A 111 19.25 10.63 8.28
C TYR A 111 19.47 11.80 7.33
N TYR A 112 18.46 12.06 6.50
CA TYR A 112 18.36 13.30 5.73
C TYR A 112 17.17 14.12 6.23
N ASP A 113 17.44 15.37 6.62
CA ASP A 113 16.42 16.34 7.00
C ASP A 113 16.14 17.32 5.84
N PRO A 114 14.96 17.24 5.19
CA PRO A 114 14.57 18.18 4.14
C PRO A 114 14.13 19.56 4.69
N GLN A 115 13.91 19.73 5.99
CA GLN A 115 13.42 20.99 6.55
C GLN A 115 14.50 22.07 6.49
N ARG A 116 14.30 23.07 5.62
CA ARG A 116 15.17 24.25 5.47
C ARG A 116 14.45 25.52 5.90
N SER A 117 15.21 26.56 6.28
CA SER A 117 14.67 27.87 6.66
C SER A 117 14.07 28.64 5.48
N VAL A 118 14.61 28.43 4.27
CA VAL A 118 14.14 29.01 3.02
C VAL A 118 14.00 27.88 2.03
N TRP A 119 12.84 27.81 1.37
CA TRP A 119 12.64 26.85 0.30
C TRP A 119 12.93 27.47 -1.07
N ASN A 120 13.56 26.70 -1.95
CA ASN A 120 13.66 27.00 -3.37
C ASN A 120 13.41 25.75 -4.21
N GLU A 121 13.08 25.94 -5.48
CA GLU A 121 12.71 24.82 -6.36
C GLU A 121 13.85 23.82 -6.60
N HIS A 122 15.11 24.26 -6.55
CA HIS A 122 16.26 23.37 -6.72
C HIS A 122 16.38 22.33 -5.59
N MET A 123 15.84 22.63 -4.41
CA MET A 123 15.79 21.67 -3.29
C MET A 123 14.96 20.42 -3.61
N ILE A 124 14.00 20.49 -4.55
CA ILE A 124 13.23 19.31 -4.95
C ILE A 124 14.16 18.22 -5.53
N ASN A 125 15.15 18.62 -6.33
CA ASN A 125 16.11 17.71 -6.92
C ASN A 125 17.06 17.13 -5.86
N GLU A 126 17.55 17.97 -4.93
CA GLU A 126 18.38 17.52 -3.81
C GLU A 126 17.64 16.49 -2.95
N GLU A 127 16.38 16.77 -2.62
CA GLU A 127 15.53 15.85 -1.88
C GLU A 127 15.25 14.55 -2.64
N SER A 128 15.09 14.60 -3.96
CA SER A 128 14.90 13.38 -4.75
C SER A 128 16.12 12.49 -4.71
N VAL A 129 17.32 13.06 -4.86
CA VAL A 129 18.57 12.32 -4.72
C VAL A 129 18.69 11.74 -3.31
N ALA A 130 18.33 12.50 -2.28
CA ALA A 130 18.32 12.00 -0.91
C ALA A 130 17.32 10.84 -0.70
N LYS A 131 16.12 10.92 -1.30
CA LYS A 131 15.11 9.84 -1.26
C LYS A 131 15.61 8.58 -1.96
N GLU A 132 16.23 8.70 -3.13
CA GLU A 132 16.83 7.55 -3.82
C GLU A 132 17.98 6.89 -3.02
N ASN A 133 18.65 7.67 -2.18
CA ASN A 133 19.75 7.23 -1.32
C ASN A 133 19.33 6.97 0.14
N SER A 134 18.03 6.77 0.42
CA SER A 134 17.54 6.47 1.77
C SER A 134 16.90 5.08 1.87
N ASN A 135 17.16 4.35 2.95
CA ASN A 135 16.60 3.00 3.19
C ASN A 135 15.11 3.01 3.58
N LEU A 136 14.67 4.04 4.30
CA LEU A 136 13.33 4.16 4.86
C LEU A 136 12.83 5.61 4.73
N PHE A 137 11.57 5.77 4.35
CA PHE A 137 10.91 7.08 4.36
C PHE A 137 9.99 7.17 5.58
N LEU A 138 10.29 8.10 6.49
CA LEU A 138 9.40 8.48 7.57
C LEU A 138 8.67 9.76 7.18
N PHE A 139 7.36 9.70 7.04
CA PHE A 139 6.52 10.89 6.86
C PHE A 139 5.73 11.17 8.14
N VAL A 140 6.07 12.26 8.86
CA VAL A 140 5.28 12.71 10.01
C VAL A 140 4.38 13.86 9.62
N LEU A 141 3.09 13.66 9.79
CA LEU A 141 2.04 14.55 9.36
C LEU A 141 1.42 15.22 10.59
N ASP A 142 1.52 16.55 10.66
CA ASP A 142 0.94 17.45 11.67
C ASP A 142 -0.40 18.02 11.16
N PRO A 143 -1.49 17.93 11.95
CA PRO A 143 -2.81 18.43 11.56
C PRO A 143 -2.87 19.95 11.42
N ALA A 144 -1.93 20.71 12.01
CA ALA A 144 -1.85 22.16 11.89
C ALA A 144 -1.30 22.62 10.52
N THR A 145 -0.78 21.71 9.70
CA THR A 145 -0.21 22.03 8.38
C THR A 145 -1.10 21.51 7.23
N VAL A 146 -1.02 22.19 6.08
CA VAL A 146 -1.80 21.81 4.89
C VAL A 146 -1.28 20.50 4.28
N ASN A 147 0.04 20.24 4.35
CA ASN A 147 0.66 18.98 3.93
C ASN A 147 0.45 18.57 2.48
N ALA A 148 0.15 19.52 1.60
CA ALA A 148 -0.15 19.21 0.20
C ALA A 148 0.99 18.43 -0.46
N THR A 149 2.23 18.90 -0.33
CA THR A 149 3.41 18.20 -0.86
C THR A 149 3.55 16.79 -0.28
N SER A 150 3.51 16.65 1.04
CA SER A 150 3.65 15.36 1.72
C SER A 150 2.61 14.34 1.26
N PHE A 151 1.37 14.77 1.01
CA PHE A 151 0.31 13.91 0.51
C PHE A 151 0.59 13.39 -0.90
N LEU A 152 1.05 14.26 -1.79
CA LEU A 152 1.44 13.88 -3.15
C LEU A 152 2.56 12.83 -3.11
N GLU A 153 3.57 13.06 -2.28
CA GLU A 153 4.71 12.15 -2.16
C GLU A 153 4.31 10.79 -1.58
N ILE A 154 3.52 10.76 -0.50
CA ILE A 154 3.02 9.52 0.09
C ILE A 154 2.26 8.71 -0.96
N ALA A 155 1.35 9.35 -1.70
CA ALA A 155 0.58 8.69 -2.74
C ALA A 155 1.47 8.16 -3.88
N HIS A 156 2.45 8.96 -4.31
CA HIS A 156 3.42 8.58 -5.32
C HIS A 156 4.28 7.37 -4.92
N PHE A 157 4.86 7.41 -3.71
CA PHE A 157 5.74 6.35 -3.21
C PHE A 157 4.99 5.06 -2.85
N ALA A 158 3.73 5.18 -2.41
CA ALA A 158 2.84 4.03 -2.23
C ALA A 158 2.67 3.28 -3.57
N ALA A 159 2.29 3.97 -4.63
CA ALA A 159 2.09 3.37 -5.94
C ALA A 159 3.38 2.80 -6.57
N ARG A 160 4.54 3.44 -6.32
CA ARG A 160 5.85 2.93 -6.76
C ARG A 160 6.28 1.64 -6.07
N LYS A 161 5.60 1.25 -4.99
CA LYS A 161 6.05 0.18 -4.07
C LYS A 161 7.47 0.45 -3.57
N ALA A 162 7.71 1.68 -3.12
CA ALA A 162 8.97 2.04 -2.47
C ALA A 162 9.28 1.03 -1.35
N PRO A 163 10.54 0.61 -1.16
CA PRO A 163 10.85 -0.58 -0.38
C PRO A 163 10.37 -0.47 1.07
N LYS A 164 10.45 0.72 1.68
CA LYS A 164 9.99 0.95 3.07
C LYS A 164 9.49 2.39 3.25
N LEU A 165 8.18 2.57 3.38
CA LEU A 165 7.50 3.82 3.72
C LEU A 165 6.73 3.62 5.02
N VAL A 166 6.82 4.56 5.94
CA VAL A 166 6.00 4.63 7.16
C VAL A 166 5.44 6.02 7.32
N VAL A 167 4.15 6.11 7.64
CA VAL A 167 3.44 7.38 7.78
C VAL A 167 2.94 7.52 9.21
N VAL A 168 3.11 8.69 9.80
CA VAL A 168 2.63 9.04 11.14
C VAL A 168 1.60 10.15 11.01
N PHE A 169 0.34 9.89 11.33
CA PHE A 169 -0.66 10.95 11.46
C PHE A 169 -0.74 11.40 12.92
N LEU A 170 -0.23 12.60 13.21
CA LEU A 170 -0.45 13.21 14.52
C LEU A 170 -1.91 13.66 14.60
N GLY A 171 -2.60 13.34 15.70
CA GLY A 171 -3.98 13.81 15.91
C GLY A 171 -4.93 13.51 14.75
N GLN A 172 -4.88 12.29 14.16
CA GLN A 172 -5.62 11.93 12.94
C GLN A 172 -7.11 12.33 12.95
N SER A 173 -7.76 12.27 14.12
CA SER A 173 -9.16 12.69 14.30
C SER A 173 -9.42 14.17 13.96
N GLU A 174 -8.43 15.05 14.12
CA GLU A 174 -8.55 16.50 13.94
C GLU A 174 -8.44 16.92 12.46
N TRP A 175 -7.96 16.03 11.58
CA TRP A 175 -7.60 16.38 10.20
C TRP A 175 -8.78 16.74 9.31
N LYS A 176 -9.92 16.09 9.55
CA LYS A 176 -11.15 16.29 8.77
C LYS A 176 -11.82 17.63 9.08
N GLU A 177 -11.40 18.29 10.15
CA GLU A 177 -12.00 19.51 10.70
C GLU A 177 -11.03 20.70 10.72
N ARG A 178 -9.71 20.47 10.66
CA ARG A 178 -8.68 21.51 10.61
C ARG A 178 -8.33 21.93 9.18
N ALA A 179 -9.25 22.65 8.54
CA ALA A 179 -8.97 23.41 7.32
C ALA A 179 -9.87 24.64 7.22
N HIS A 180 -9.58 25.54 6.28
CA HIS A 180 -10.51 26.60 5.93
C HIS A 180 -11.86 26.01 5.50
N PRO A 181 -13.00 26.64 5.83
CA PRO A 181 -14.32 26.10 5.51
C PRO A 181 -14.51 25.72 4.03
N GLU A 182 -13.95 26.50 3.11
CA GLU A 182 -13.99 26.20 1.67
C GLU A 182 -13.14 24.97 1.26
N ASP A 183 -12.11 24.64 2.04
CA ASP A 183 -11.23 23.50 1.77
C ASP A 183 -11.69 22.21 2.47
N LEU A 184 -12.52 22.31 3.50
CA LEU A 184 -12.94 21.15 4.32
C LEU A 184 -13.48 19.99 3.47
N PRO A 185 -14.36 20.19 2.48
CA PRO A 185 -14.84 19.09 1.65
C PRO A 185 -13.71 18.38 0.88
N ASP A 186 -12.72 19.14 0.38
CA ASP A 186 -11.59 18.55 -0.36
C ASP A 186 -10.57 17.90 0.56
N ARG A 187 -10.35 18.49 1.73
CA ARG A 187 -9.52 17.93 2.79
C ARG A 187 -10.06 16.56 3.21
N GLN A 188 -11.36 16.43 3.43
CA GLN A 188 -12.00 15.16 3.77
C GLN A 188 -11.83 14.12 2.66
N ARG A 189 -12.04 14.50 1.39
CA ARG A 189 -11.77 13.62 0.25
C ARG A 189 -10.32 13.17 0.18
N THR A 190 -9.39 14.07 0.45
CA THR A 190 -7.96 13.78 0.46
C THR A 190 -7.58 12.80 1.56
N CYS A 191 -8.12 12.95 2.77
CA CYS A 191 -7.90 12.01 3.86
C CYS A 191 -8.46 10.63 3.52
N ASP A 192 -9.71 10.54 3.06
CA ASP A 192 -10.32 9.27 2.66
C ASP A 192 -9.51 8.57 1.54
N LEU A 193 -9.02 9.34 0.56
CA LEU A 193 -8.18 8.83 -0.52
C LEU A 193 -6.83 8.30 -0.01
N LEU A 194 -6.19 9.00 0.93
CA LEU A 194 -4.93 8.55 1.52
C LEU A 194 -5.14 7.28 2.35
N ASP A 195 -6.22 7.19 3.12
CA ASP A 195 -6.58 5.97 3.85
C ASP A 195 -6.76 4.78 2.89
N ASP A 196 -7.44 4.99 1.76
CA ASP A 196 -7.62 3.98 0.71
C ASP A 196 -6.26 3.55 0.12
N ILE A 197 -5.38 4.50 -0.22
CA ILE A 197 -4.05 4.24 -0.79
C ILE A 197 -3.16 3.49 0.22
N LEU A 198 -3.09 3.96 1.46
CA LEU A 198 -2.23 3.38 2.49
C LEU A 198 -2.67 1.96 2.85
N THR A 199 -3.99 1.74 2.93
CA THR A 199 -4.55 0.40 3.15
C THR A 199 -4.28 -0.52 1.97
N MET A 200 -4.41 -0.04 0.73
CA MET A 200 -4.20 -0.83 -0.48
C MET A 200 -2.76 -1.34 -0.63
N HIS A 201 -1.78 -0.55 -0.18
CA HIS A 201 -0.36 -0.88 -0.29
C HIS A 201 0.24 -1.42 1.02
N ASP A 202 -0.60 -1.77 2.00
CA ASP A 202 -0.19 -2.28 3.32
C ASP A 202 0.87 -1.39 4.01
N ILE A 203 0.75 -0.06 3.86
CA ILE A 203 1.70 0.89 4.42
C ILE A 203 1.44 1.07 5.91
N PRO A 204 2.44 0.92 6.79
CA PRO A 204 2.28 1.16 8.22
C PRO A 204 1.90 2.61 8.51
N VAL A 205 0.72 2.79 9.10
CA VAL A 205 0.20 4.07 9.59
C VAL A 205 0.24 4.08 11.12
N LEU A 206 1.02 5.01 11.68
CA LEU A 206 1.23 5.15 13.13
C LEU A 206 0.61 6.44 13.64
N GLN A 207 0.29 6.48 14.93
CA GLN A 207 -0.39 7.62 15.57
C GLN A 207 0.54 8.46 16.46
N SER A 208 1.77 7.98 16.68
CA SER A 208 2.73 8.65 17.55
C SER A 208 4.14 8.56 16.98
N ILE A 209 4.93 9.61 17.24
CA ILE A 209 6.36 9.64 16.90
C ILE A 209 7.11 8.54 17.66
N GLN A 210 6.71 8.23 18.89
CA GLN A 210 7.36 7.18 19.70
C GLN A 210 7.21 5.80 19.08
N ASP A 211 6.04 5.48 18.51
CA ASP A 211 5.85 4.23 17.77
C ASP A 211 6.64 4.21 16.48
N ALA A 212 6.76 5.36 15.81
CA ALA A 212 7.58 5.50 14.60
C ALA A 212 9.08 5.28 14.89
N LEU A 213 9.58 5.81 15.99
CA LEU A 213 10.97 5.60 16.42
C LEU A 213 11.24 4.12 16.76
N ARG A 214 10.30 3.45 17.43
CA ARG A 214 10.37 1.99 17.67
C ARG A 214 10.33 1.19 16.37
N TYR A 215 9.54 1.64 15.41
CA TYR A 215 9.46 1.01 14.09
C TYR A 215 10.77 1.19 13.31
N ILE A 216 11.38 2.38 13.35
CA ILE A 216 12.71 2.65 12.77
C ILE A 216 13.75 1.72 13.37
N ASP A 217 13.80 1.59 14.69
CA ASP A 217 14.70 0.66 15.38
C ASP A 217 14.52 -0.79 14.86
N GLU A 218 13.27 -1.25 14.74
CA GLU A 218 12.95 -2.61 14.28
C GLU A 218 13.42 -2.86 12.83
N ILE A 219 13.28 -1.87 11.96
CA ILE A 219 13.62 -1.96 10.54
C ILE A 219 15.11 -1.74 10.26
N ILE A 220 15.73 -0.72 10.88
CA ILE A 220 17.12 -0.33 10.60
C ILE A 220 18.10 -1.13 11.44
N ILE A 221 17.86 -1.26 12.74
CA ILE A 221 18.77 -1.99 13.65
C ILE A 221 18.37 -3.47 13.69
N GLY A 222 17.07 -3.77 13.73
CA GLY A 222 16.56 -5.12 13.89
C GLY A 222 16.77 -6.05 12.68
N GLU A 223 17.08 -5.51 11.50
CA GLU A 223 17.44 -6.26 10.28
C GLU A 223 18.96 -6.48 10.13
N LYS A 224 19.80 -5.82 10.94
CA LYS A 224 21.25 -6.02 10.88
C LYS A 224 21.68 -7.40 11.34
N SER A 225 22.82 -7.84 10.81
CA SER A 225 23.49 -9.04 11.32
C SER A 225 24.02 -8.81 12.74
N TRP A 226 24.20 -9.89 13.51
CA TRP A 226 24.69 -9.77 14.90
C TRP A 226 26.07 -9.11 14.98
N SER A 227 26.99 -9.47 14.08
CA SER A 227 28.33 -8.89 14.03
C SER A 227 28.30 -7.39 13.73
N GLU A 228 27.47 -6.97 12.77
CA GLU A 228 27.32 -5.56 12.38
C GLU A 228 26.67 -4.72 13.48
N ALA A 229 25.62 -5.24 14.13
CA ALA A 229 24.97 -4.53 15.23
C ALA A 229 25.91 -4.41 16.45
N MET A 230 26.74 -5.43 16.70
CA MET A 230 27.71 -5.40 17.81
C MET A 230 28.96 -4.59 17.51
N SER A 231 29.34 -4.41 16.24
CA SER A 231 30.49 -3.58 15.87
C SER A 231 30.26 -2.11 16.19
N ASN A 232 29.01 -1.61 16.07
CA ASN A 232 28.68 -0.23 16.43
C ASN A 232 28.31 -0.10 17.92
N PRO A 233 29.09 0.61 18.76
CA PRO A 233 28.83 0.73 20.20
C PRO A 233 27.47 1.37 20.53
N PHE A 234 26.98 2.30 19.70
CA PHE A 234 25.69 2.98 19.90
C PHE A 234 24.48 2.09 19.60
N GLN A 235 24.67 0.99 18.86
CA GLN A 235 23.59 0.09 18.45
C GLN A 235 23.53 -1.21 19.26
N ARG A 236 24.55 -1.50 20.08
CA ARG A 236 24.62 -2.74 20.90
C ARG A 236 23.40 -2.91 21.79
N LEU A 237 23.15 -1.94 22.66
CA LEU A 237 22.04 -1.98 23.61
C LEU A 237 20.67 -1.98 22.91
N PRO A 238 20.39 -1.06 21.95
CA PRO A 238 19.18 -1.13 21.13
C PRO A 238 18.91 -2.50 20.54
N TYR A 239 19.92 -3.09 19.88
CA TYR A 239 19.78 -4.38 19.22
C TYR A 239 19.50 -5.51 20.21
N MET A 240 20.20 -5.54 21.35
CA MET A 240 19.97 -6.54 22.40
C MET A 240 18.59 -6.39 23.03
N LEU A 241 18.12 -5.17 23.28
CA LEU A 241 16.76 -4.90 23.76
C LEU A 241 15.70 -5.35 22.75
N LEU A 242 15.90 -5.10 21.45
CA LEU A 242 15.01 -5.57 20.39
C LEU A 242 14.95 -7.10 20.36
N ARG A 243 16.09 -7.79 20.39
CA ARG A 243 16.13 -9.27 20.45
C ARG A 243 15.46 -9.82 21.70
N GLY A 244 15.74 -9.26 22.87
CA GLY A 244 15.11 -9.65 24.13
C GLY A 244 13.59 -9.42 24.12
N ARG A 245 13.12 -8.34 23.48
CA ARG A 245 11.69 -8.08 23.30
C ARG A 245 11.04 -9.08 22.35
N ARG A 246 11.70 -9.44 21.24
CA ARG A 246 11.20 -10.46 20.30
C ARG A 246 11.05 -11.82 20.97
N THR A 247 12.06 -12.26 21.72
CA THR A 247 12.02 -13.54 22.45
C THR A 247 10.96 -13.52 23.56
N CYS A 248 10.86 -12.44 24.33
CA CYS A 248 9.81 -12.27 25.34
C CYS A 248 8.41 -12.34 24.72
N ARG A 249 8.16 -11.62 23.62
CA ARG A 249 6.87 -11.66 22.90
C ARG A 249 6.55 -13.05 22.37
N GLN A 250 7.54 -13.77 21.84
CA GLN A 250 7.38 -15.16 21.40
C GLN A 250 7.02 -16.07 22.58
N SER A 251 7.73 -15.98 23.71
CA SER A 251 7.43 -16.75 24.93
C SER A 251 6.03 -16.45 25.46
N VAL A 252 5.61 -15.18 25.52
CA VAL A 252 4.26 -14.79 25.94
C VAL A 252 3.20 -15.36 24.98
N ASN A 253 3.45 -15.31 23.68
CA ASN A 253 2.54 -15.90 22.70
C ASN A 253 2.47 -17.44 22.82
N HIS A 254 3.59 -18.10 23.09
CA HIS A 254 3.63 -19.53 23.37
C HIS A 254 2.84 -19.87 24.63
N ILE A 255 3.06 -19.17 25.74
CA ILE A 255 2.31 -19.37 26.99
C ILE A 255 0.81 -19.12 26.77
N ARG A 256 0.43 -18.03 26.10
CA ARG A 256 -0.98 -17.72 25.79
C ARG A 256 -1.61 -18.81 24.93
N ASN A 257 -0.89 -19.32 23.93
CA ASN A 257 -1.35 -20.41 23.08
C ASN A 257 -1.48 -21.73 23.86
N THR A 258 -0.51 -22.07 24.71
CA THR A 258 -0.57 -23.24 25.60
C THR A 258 -1.74 -23.15 26.55
N LEU A 259 -1.95 -22.00 27.21
CA LEU A 259 -3.08 -21.76 28.11
C LEU A 259 -4.43 -21.88 27.37
N ARG A 260 -4.52 -21.31 26.16
CA ARG A 260 -5.71 -21.46 25.30
C ARG A 260 -5.96 -22.92 24.92
N ASN A 261 -4.91 -23.66 24.59
CA ASN A 261 -5.01 -25.09 24.26
C ASN A 261 -5.44 -25.92 25.47
N VAL A 262 -4.91 -25.65 26.66
CA VAL A 262 -5.32 -26.30 27.92
C VAL A 262 -6.78 -25.99 28.24
N LYS A 263 -7.21 -24.73 28.16
CA LYS A 263 -8.62 -24.32 28.36
C LYS A 263 -9.56 -25.02 27.38
N ASN A 264 -9.18 -25.10 26.10
CA ASN A 264 -9.94 -25.81 25.07
C ASN A 264 -9.94 -27.35 25.32
N GLY A 265 -8.86 -27.90 25.86
CA GLY A 265 -8.77 -29.31 26.26
C GLY A 265 -9.70 -29.64 27.43
N VAL A 266 -9.68 -28.84 28.50
CA VAL A 266 -10.52 -29.03 29.70
C VAL A 266 -12.01 -28.91 29.37
N THR A 267 -12.40 -27.91 28.58
CA THR A 267 -13.80 -27.74 28.14
C THR A 267 -14.29 -28.92 27.29
N LYS A 268 -13.42 -29.48 26.44
CA LYS A 268 -13.72 -30.68 25.66
C LYS A 268 -13.80 -31.93 26.53
N TRP A 269 -12.92 -32.07 27.52
CA TRP A 269 -12.95 -33.17 28.48
C TRP A 269 -14.24 -33.16 29.31
N ARG A 270 -14.67 -32.00 29.84
CA ARG A 270 -15.95 -31.87 30.55
C ARG A 270 -17.13 -32.32 29.69
N ARG A 271 -17.14 -31.95 28.40
CA ARG A 271 -18.20 -32.33 27.45
C ARG A 271 -18.17 -33.84 27.14
N CYS A 272 -16.99 -34.42 27.00
CA CYS A 272 -16.82 -35.86 26.75
C CYS A 272 -17.20 -36.68 28.00
N LYS A 273 -16.82 -36.21 29.20
CA LYS A 273 -17.25 -36.79 30.47
C LYS A 273 -18.78 -36.74 30.60
N PHE A 274 -19.42 -35.64 30.21
CA PHE A 274 -20.88 -35.53 30.20
C PHE A 274 -21.55 -36.42 29.13
N LEU A 275 -20.92 -36.65 27.98
CA LEU A 275 -21.42 -37.59 26.95
C LEU A 275 -21.25 -39.06 27.36
N LEU A 276 -20.10 -39.41 27.94
CA LEU A 276 -19.82 -40.75 28.45
C LEU A 276 -20.69 -41.08 29.67
N LEU A 277 -20.93 -40.11 30.56
CA LEU A 277 -21.82 -40.27 31.71
C LEU A 277 -23.30 -40.14 31.34
N GLY A 278 -23.65 -39.34 30.33
CA GLY A 278 -25.04 -39.04 29.94
C GLY A 278 -25.74 -40.22 29.26
N ASN A 279 -25.05 -40.98 28.41
CA ASN A 279 -25.64 -42.18 27.80
C ASN A 279 -25.74 -43.37 28.77
N SER A 280 -25.06 -43.29 29.93
CA SER A 280 -25.18 -44.26 31.03
C SER A 280 -25.73 -43.62 32.31
N PHE A 281 -26.51 -42.53 32.18
CA PHE A 281 -27.12 -41.82 33.31
C PHE A 281 -28.03 -42.73 34.15
N LEU A 282 -28.58 -43.79 33.54
CA LEU A 282 -29.37 -44.82 34.24
C LEU A 282 -28.53 -45.89 34.97
N LEU A 283 -27.24 -46.07 34.64
CA LEU A 283 -26.40 -47.11 35.25
C LEU A 283 -25.26 -46.58 36.14
N LEU A 284 -24.91 -45.29 36.09
CA LEU A 284 -23.75 -44.76 36.83
C LEU A 284 -24.08 -43.96 38.11
N ASN A 285 -25.35 -43.61 38.38
CA ASN A 285 -25.72 -43.32 39.77
C ASN A 285 -25.51 -44.54 40.68
N PHE A 286 -25.53 -45.75 40.10
CA PHE A 286 -25.15 -46.96 40.81
C PHE A 286 -23.64 -47.14 40.94
N SER A 287 -22.76 -46.66 40.05
CA SER A 287 -21.31 -46.94 40.21
C SER A 287 -20.66 -46.10 41.30
N GLY A 288 -21.04 -44.83 41.45
CA GLY A 288 -20.54 -43.99 42.55
C GLY A 288 -21.02 -44.52 43.91
N LEU A 289 -22.28 -44.95 43.98
CA LEU A 289 -22.81 -45.64 45.15
C LEU A 289 -22.16 -47.01 45.34
N PHE A 290 -21.87 -47.77 44.28
CA PHE A 290 -21.23 -49.08 44.34
C PHE A 290 -19.79 -48.98 44.80
N GLU A 291 -19.02 -47.98 44.35
CA GLU A 291 -17.66 -47.76 44.85
C GLU A 291 -17.68 -47.40 46.33
N ILE A 292 -18.59 -46.53 46.77
CA ILE A 292 -18.77 -46.20 48.20
C ILE A 292 -19.24 -47.42 49.00
N LEU A 293 -20.18 -48.21 48.47
CA LEU A 293 -20.68 -49.45 49.07
C LEU A 293 -19.59 -50.51 49.15
N LEU A 294 -18.74 -50.64 48.14
CA LEU A 294 -17.60 -51.56 48.11
C LEU A 294 -16.55 -51.11 49.12
N LEU A 295 -16.24 -49.81 49.18
CA LEU A 295 -15.33 -49.24 50.18
C LEU A 295 -15.85 -49.48 51.60
N LEU A 296 -17.15 -49.27 51.82
CA LEU A 296 -17.81 -49.49 53.11
C LEU A 296 -17.88 -50.98 53.47
N ALA A 297 -18.18 -51.86 52.51
CA ALA A 297 -18.21 -53.31 52.71
C ALA A 297 -16.81 -53.85 53.06
N VAL A 298 -15.77 -53.41 52.33
CA VAL A 298 -14.39 -53.82 52.63
C VAL A 298 -13.93 -53.23 53.96
N TYR A 299 -14.33 -52.02 54.32
CA TYR A 299 -14.06 -51.43 55.64
C TYR A 299 -14.73 -52.23 56.78
N PHE A 300 -15.96 -52.70 56.59
CA PHE A 300 -16.64 -53.57 57.55
C PHE A 300 -15.98 -54.94 57.68
N PHE A 301 -15.54 -55.55 56.58
CA PHE A 301 -14.87 -56.86 56.58
C PHE A 301 -13.43 -56.80 57.11
N LEU A 302 -12.71 -55.71 56.84
CA LEU A 302 -11.29 -55.54 57.19
C LEU A 302 -11.14 -54.44 58.25
N ARG A 303 -11.73 -54.66 59.42
CA ARG A 303 -11.75 -53.73 60.55
C ARG A 303 -10.36 -53.33 61.08
N THR A 304 -9.32 -54.08 60.71
CA THR A 304 -7.92 -53.88 61.11
C THR A 304 -7.06 -53.13 60.09
N LEU A 305 -7.59 -52.85 58.88
CA LEU A 305 -6.83 -52.14 57.84
C LEU A 305 -7.14 -50.63 57.86
N PRO A 306 -6.13 -49.75 57.92
CA PRO A 306 -6.35 -48.31 57.86
C PRO A 306 -6.97 -47.92 56.51
N LEU A 307 -8.05 -47.14 56.54
CA LEU A 307 -8.81 -46.62 55.40
C LEU A 307 -7.95 -46.06 54.26
N ILE A 308 -6.79 -45.49 54.59
CA ILE A 308 -5.83 -44.93 53.64
C ILE A 308 -5.34 -45.98 52.64
N LEU A 309 -5.06 -47.22 53.07
CA LEU A 309 -4.60 -48.28 52.17
C LEU A 309 -5.68 -48.71 51.17
N LEU A 310 -6.96 -48.55 51.54
CA LEU A 310 -8.07 -48.83 50.66
C LEU A 310 -8.28 -47.71 49.62
N LEU A 311 -8.01 -46.46 50.00
CA LEU A 311 -8.21 -45.29 49.13
C LEU A 311 -7.15 -45.19 48.02
N ILE A 312 -5.91 -45.65 48.28
CA ILE A 312 -4.78 -45.56 47.34
C ILE A 312 -5.07 -46.23 45.98
N PRO A 313 -5.58 -47.47 45.90
CA PRO A 313 -5.93 -48.10 44.64
C PRO A 313 -6.97 -47.34 43.82
N PHE A 314 -8.00 -46.77 44.45
CA PHE A 314 -9.03 -46.00 43.76
C PHE A 314 -8.46 -44.70 43.19
N LEU A 315 -7.68 -43.97 44.00
CA LEU A 315 -7.01 -42.76 43.53
C LEU A 315 -6.02 -43.08 42.40
N ALA A 316 -5.31 -44.21 42.48
CA ALA A 316 -4.41 -44.68 41.43
C ALA A 316 -5.16 -45.01 40.13
N PHE A 317 -6.33 -45.64 40.21
CA PHE A 317 -7.18 -45.93 39.05
C PHE A 317 -7.68 -44.64 38.38
N ASP A 318 -8.15 -43.66 39.15
CA ASP A 318 -8.56 -42.36 38.62
C ASP A 318 -7.41 -41.61 37.92
N VAL A 319 -6.22 -41.64 38.53
CA VAL A 319 -5.00 -41.08 37.93
C VAL A 319 -4.63 -41.82 36.64
N PHE A 320 -4.77 -43.15 36.61
CA PHE A 320 -4.49 -43.97 35.44
C PHE A 320 -5.45 -43.65 34.28
N VAL A 321 -6.76 -43.57 34.55
CA VAL A 321 -7.78 -43.19 33.55
C VAL A 321 -7.54 -41.78 33.04
N ALA A 322 -7.15 -40.84 33.90
CA ALA A 322 -6.79 -39.48 33.50
C ALA A 322 -5.54 -39.46 32.60
N LEU A 323 -4.51 -40.24 32.92
CA LEU A 323 -3.27 -40.35 32.17
C LEU A 323 -3.49 -40.99 30.79
N PHE A 324 -4.26 -42.08 30.71
CA PHE A 324 -4.66 -42.71 29.45
C PHE A 324 -5.50 -41.78 28.58
N SER A 325 -6.44 -41.05 29.18
CA SER A 325 -7.22 -40.03 28.48
C SER A 325 -6.31 -38.95 27.92
N ALA A 326 -5.34 -38.45 28.70
CA ALA A 326 -4.39 -37.42 28.26
C ALA A 326 -3.53 -37.92 27.08
N ILE A 327 -2.98 -39.14 27.17
CA ILE A 327 -2.22 -39.77 26.08
C ILE A 327 -3.07 -39.91 24.83
N TYR A 328 -4.30 -40.41 24.95
CA TYR A 328 -5.23 -40.55 23.82
C TYR A 328 -5.54 -39.20 23.16
N TYR A 329 -5.76 -38.14 23.94
CA TYR A 329 -6.00 -36.81 23.39
C TYR A 329 -4.74 -36.20 22.75
N CYS A 330 -3.56 -36.36 23.35
CA CYS A 330 -2.29 -35.96 22.75
C CYS A 330 -2.06 -36.66 21.41
N TYR A 331 -2.32 -37.97 21.35
CA TYR A 331 -2.28 -38.74 20.10
C TYR A 331 -3.25 -38.19 19.06
N LYS A 332 -4.51 -37.91 19.43
CA LYS A 332 -5.53 -37.36 18.52
C LYS A 332 -5.17 -35.97 17.99
N ILE A 333 -4.60 -35.10 18.82
CA ILE A 333 -4.11 -33.77 18.40
C ILE A 333 -2.95 -33.92 17.41
N ASN A 334 -1.98 -34.78 17.72
CA ASN A 334 -0.85 -35.05 16.83
C ASN A 334 -1.29 -35.70 15.51
N ALA A 335 -2.32 -36.54 15.52
CA ALA A 335 -2.91 -37.11 14.31
C ALA A 335 -3.61 -36.04 13.47
N ALA A 336 -4.35 -35.11 14.08
CA ALA A 336 -4.98 -33.99 13.38
C ALA A 336 -3.93 -33.01 12.80
N ALA A 337 -2.85 -32.73 13.54
CA ALA A 337 -1.72 -31.94 13.06
C ALA A 337 -1.03 -32.60 11.86
N ARG A 338 -0.78 -33.91 11.92
CA ARG A 338 -0.25 -34.70 10.79
C ARG A 338 -1.18 -34.65 9.57
N ARG A 339 -2.51 -34.73 9.75
CA ARG A 339 -3.47 -34.58 8.64
C ARG A 339 -3.43 -33.17 8.03
N ARG A 340 -3.36 -32.11 8.85
CA ARG A 340 -3.20 -30.73 8.36
C ARG A 340 -1.89 -30.53 7.60
N ALA A 341 -0.78 -31.06 8.12
CA ALA A 341 0.51 -31.01 7.42
C ALA A 341 0.47 -31.71 6.07
N LYS A 342 -0.20 -32.88 5.99
CA LYS A 342 -0.42 -33.58 4.71
C LYS A 342 -1.28 -32.78 3.75
N LEU A 343 -2.35 -32.11 4.20
CA LEU A 343 -3.20 -31.23 3.37
C LEU A 343 -2.45 -29.99 2.88
N VAL A 344 -1.66 -29.35 3.74
CA VAL A 344 -0.83 -28.19 3.38
C VAL A 344 0.25 -28.61 2.38
N ASN A 345 0.91 -29.75 2.60
CA ASN A 345 1.88 -30.28 1.65
C ASN A 345 1.21 -30.72 0.36
N ALA A 346 0.01 -31.32 0.38
CA ALA A 346 -0.73 -31.65 -0.83
C ALA A 346 -1.22 -30.41 -1.59
N ALA A 347 -1.50 -29.30 -0.90
CA ALA A 347 -1.81 -28.01 -1.52
C ALA A 347 -0.55 -27.29 -2.03
N ALA A 348 0.62 -27.52 -1.40
CA ALA A 348 1.91 -26.97 -1.80
C ALA A 348 2.59 -27.78 -2.91
N ILE A 349 2.31 -29.09 -2.99
CA ILE A 349 2.64 -29.95 -4.12
C ILE A 349 1.61 -29.65 -5.20
N SER A 350 1.83 -28.52 -5.87
CA SER A 350 1.78 -28.40 -7.32
C SER A 350 0.91 -29.46 -7.99
N LEU A 351 -0.38 -29.14 -8.12
CA LEU A 351 -1.15 -29.63 -9.26
C LEU A 351 -0.30 -29.36 -10.51
N PRO A 352 0.05 -30.39 -11.31
CA PRO A 352 0.62 -30.15 -12.61
C PRO A 352 -0.38 -29.29 -13.38
N ILE A 353 0.14 -28.47 -14.28
CA ILE A 353 -0.63 -27.65 -15.20
C ILE A 353 -1.02 -28.56 -16.37
N PRO A 354 -2.22 -29.16 -16.40
CA PRO A 354 -2.94 -29.31 -17.66
C PRO A 354 -3.89 -28.13 -17.84
N GLY A 355 -3.91 -27.59 -19.05
CA GLY A 355 -4.57 -26.35 -19.40
C GLY A 355 -6.06 -26.25 -19.03
N HIS A 356 -6.49 -25.00 -18.90
CA HIS A 356 -7.89 -24.55 -18.92
C HIS A 356 -8.82 -25.14 -17.85
N ALA A 357 -8.70 -24.64 -16.62
CA ALA A 357 -9.87 -24.43 -15.77
C ALA A 357 -9.90 -22.95 -15.37
N VAL A 358 -10.47 -22.12 -16.26
CA VAL A 358 -10.92 -20.78 -15.89
C VAL A 358 -11.99 -20.98 -14.83
N VAL A 359 -11.64 -20.78 -13.56
CA VAL A 359 -12.64 -20.54 -12.52
C VAL A 359 -13.27 -19.20 -12.90
N PRO A 360 -14.56 -19.16 -13.30
CA PRO A 360 -15.20 -17.89 -13.57
C PRO A 360 -15.40 -17.22 -12.21
N CYS A 361 -14.51 -16.29 -11.86
CA CYS A 361 -14.94 -15.18 -11.04
C CYS A 361 -16.00 -14.47 -11.87
N ASN A 362 -17.27 -14.80 -11.62
CA ASN A 362 -18.41 -14.01 -12.04
C ASN A 362 -18.29 -12.64 -11.36
N ILE A 363 -17.42 -11.78 -11.87
CA ILE A 363 -17.70 -10.36 -11.89
C ILE A 363 -18.90 -10.29 -12.82
N VAL A 364 -20.08 -10.46 -12.25
CA VAL A 364 -21.29 -9.87 -12.82
C VAL A 364 -20.97 -8.39 -12.80
N ALA A 365 -20.37 -7.89 -13.89
CA ALA A 365 -20.66 -6.54 -14.31
C ALA A 365 -22.18 -6.53 -14.34
N GLN A 366 -22.79 -5.95 -13.31
CA GLN A 366 -24.20 -5.65 -13.37
C GLN A 366 -24.35 -4.98 -14.73
N GLN A 367 -25.16 -5.60 -15.58
CA GLN A 367 -25.74 -4.92 -16.72
C GLN A 367 -26.47 -3.75 -16.09
N ILE A 368 -25.78 -2.63 -15.89
CA ILE A 368 -26.37 -1.32 -15.89
C ILE A 368 -26.47 -1.08 -17.39
N PRO A 369 -27.65 -1.27 -18.00
CA PRO A 369 -27.81 -0.90 -19.39
C PRO A 369 -27.41 0.57 -19.47
N LEU A 370 -26.68 0.96 -20.51
CA LEU A 370 -26.35 2.36 -20.80
C LEU A 370 -27.60 3.23 -21.04
N SER A 371 -28.81 2.70 -20.84
CA SER A 371 -29.99 3.44 -20.49
C SER A 371 -30.10 3.66 -18.97
N TYR A 372 -29.21 4.45 -18.37
CA TYR A 372 -29.68 5.36 -17.31
C TYR A 372 -30.35 6.54 -18.01
N CYS A 373 -31.45 6.21 -18.70
CA CYS A 373 -32.37 7.17 -19.26
C CYS A 373 -33.27 7.59 -18.11
N TYR A 374 -33.25 8.89 -17.79
CA TYR A 374 -34.42 9.68 -17.42
C TYR A 374 -35.62 8.85 -16.94
N GLN A 375 -35.67 8.55 -15.65
CA GLN A 375 -36.94 8.33 -14.98
C GLN A 375 -37.02 9.29 -13.81
N SER A 376 -37.67 10.41 -14.12
CA SER A 376 -38.47 11.19 -13.18
C SER A 376 -39.09 10.27 -12.13
N MET A 377 -38.52 10.25 -10.92
CA MET A 377 -39.22 9.79 -9.73
C MET A 377 -40.10 10.94 -9.23
N ASN A 378 -41.11 11.27 -10.04
CA ASN A 378 -42.39 11.76 -9.53
C ASN A 378 -43.40 10.63 -9.75
N ARG A 379 -43.41 9.64 -8.86
CA ARG A 379 -44.65 8.92 -8.56
C ARG A 379 -44.64 8.42 -7.13
N SER A 380 -45.48 9.09 -6.35
CA SER A 380 -45.95 8.69 -5.04
C SER A 380 -46.71 7.36 -5.09
N MET A 381 -46.69 6.69 -3.93
CA MET A 381 -47.72 5.80 -3.35
C MET A 381 -48.31 4.69 -4.23
N HIS A 382 -48.02 3.43 -3.90
CA HIS A 382 -48.95 2.55 -3.18
C HIS A 382 -48.37 1.12 -3.03
N ALA A 383 -48.84 0.45 -1.98
CA ALA A 383 -48.36 -0.79 -1.39
C ALA A 383 -48.72 -2.07 -2.17
N ALA A 384 -47.94 -3.14 -1.91
CA ALA A 384 -48.26 -4.59 -1.91
C ALA A 384 -46.92 -5.35 -2.06
N THR A 385 -46.28 -5.89 -1.01
CA THR A 385 -46.53 -7.15 -0.30
C THR A 385 -46.62 -8.41 -1.18
N THR A 386 -45.85 -9.43 -0.79
CA THR A 386 -45.91 -10.88 -1.08
C THR A 386 -45.12 -11.50 -2.27
N SER A 387 -44.04 -12.19 -1.84
CA SER A 387 -43.60 -13.57 -2.15
C SER A 387 -43.26 -14.06 -3.57
N LEU A 388 -42.01 -14.58 -3.66
CA LEU A 388 -41.45 -15.71 -4.45
C LEU A 388 -42.44 -16.60 -5.26
N PRO A 389 -42.01 -17.22 -6.41
CA PRO A 389 -40.89 -18.18 -6.41
C PRO A 389 -39.97 -18.20 -7.64
N SER A 390 -38.84 -18.88 -7.43
CA SER A 390 -37.82 -19.30 -8.39
C SER A 390 -38.30 -20.42 -9.33
N ARG A 391 -37.61 -20.55 -10.48
CA ARG A 391 -37.75 -21.54 -11.56
C ARG A 391 -38.76 -21.21 -12.66
N LEU A 392 -38.28 -20.51 -13.68
CA LEU A 392 -38.34 -20.98 -15.07
C LEU A 392 -37.27 -20.22 -15.88
N LEU A 393 -36.05 -20.76 -15.84
CA LEU A 393 -35.02 -20.51 -16.86
C LEU A 393 -35.53 -21.05 -18.20
N LYS A 394 -36.45 -20.31 -18.84
CA LYS A 394 -36.93 -20.61 -20.18
C LYS A 394 -36.36 -19.53 -21.11
N LYS A 395 -35.15 -19.84 -21.59
CA LYS A 395 -34.60 -19.55 -22.91
C LYS A 395 -35.58 -18.73 -23.78
N ARG A 396 -35.57 -17.40 -23.65
CA ARG A 396 -36.29 -16.53 -24.58
C ARG A 396 -35.30 -16.16 -25.68
N SER A 397 -35.54 -16.77 -26.83
CA SER A 397 -35.10 -16.28 -28.14
C SER A 397 -35.31 -14.75 -28.18
N TYR A 398 -34.24 -14.00 -28.43
CA TYR A 398 -34.36 -12.71 -29.08
C TYR A 398 -33.97 -12.93 -30.53
N ASP A 399 -34.99 -13.26 -31.31
CA ASP A 399 -34.98 -13.10 -32.75
C ASP A 399 -34.82 -11.62 -33.10
N SER A 400 -33.93 -11.42 -34.08
CA SER A 400 -34.03 -10.44 -35.17
C SER A 400 -34.21 -8.96 -34.83
N GLY A 401 -33.18 -8.17 -35.18
CA GLY A 401 -33.39 -6.78 -35.59
C GLY A 401 -33.01 -5.70 -34.57
N SER A 402 -31.80 -5.74 -34.02
CA SER A 402 -31.08 -4.56 -33.52
C SER A 402 -29.72 -5.00 -33.04
N SER A 403 -28.66 -4.47 -33.64
CA SER A 403 -27.26 -4.72 -33.25
C SER A 403 -26.97 -4.08 -31.88
N VAL A 404 -27.57 -4.56 -30.81
CA VAL A 404 -27.11 -4.25 -29.45
C VAL A 404 -25.95 -5.20 -29.18
N THR A 405 -24.77 -4.79 -29.64
CA THR A 405 -23.52 -5.52 -29.46
C THR A 405 -23.29 -5.82 -27.99
N ASN A 406 -23.14 -7.10 -27.68
CA ASN A 406 -22.86 -7.65 -26.36
C ASN A 406 -21.77 -6.84 -25.62
N PRO A 407 -22.02 -6.30 -24.40
CA PRO A 407 -21.05 -5.46 -23.66
C PRO A 407 -19.71 -6.15 -23.39
N LEU A 408 -19.70 -7.49 -23.34
CA LEU A 408 -18.49 -8.30 -23.19
C LEU A 408 -17.48 -8.11 -24.34
N ARG A 409 -17.88 -7.53 -25.48
CA ARG A 409 -16.98 -7.22 -26.59
C ARG A 409 -16.08 -6.01 -26.34
N TRP A 410 -16.30 -5.27 -25.25
CA TRP A 410 -15.56 -4.05 -24.93
C TRP A 410 -14.41 -4.28 -23.95
N ILE A 411 -14.28 -5.47 -23.36
CA ILE A 411 -13.08 -5.85 -22.63
C ILE A 411 -12.19 -6.62 -23.60
N ASN A 412 -11.06 -6.02 -24.00
CA ASN A 412 -10.02 -6.77 -24.69
C ASN A 412 -9.41 -7.77 -23.71
N ALA A 413 -8.76 -8.83 -24.21
CA ALA A 413 -8.03 -9.80 -23.36
C ALA A 413 -7.01 -9.11 -22.41
N ASN A 414 -6.63 -7.87 -22.72
CA ASN A 414 -5.66 -7.04 -22.00
C ASN A 414 -6.30 -5.96 -21.08
N GLY A 415 -7.63 -5.90 -20.94
CA GLY A 415 -8.36 -4.88 -20.18
C GLY A 415 -9.03 -3.82 -21.04
N TYR A 416 -9.22 -2.60 -20.50
CA TYR A 416 -9.75 -1.44 -21.22
C TYR A 416 -8.61 -0.55 -21.73
N ASP A 417 -8.80 0.08 -22.88
CA ASP A 417 -7.79 0.96 -23.47
C ASP A 417 -7.61 2.23 -22.63
N ILE A 418 -8.72 2.82 -22.16
CA ILE A 418 -8.72 4.09 -21.43
C ILE A 418 -9.59 4.03 -20.17
N PHE A 419 -9.07 4.52 -19.04
CA PHE A 419 -9.86 4.84 -17.85
C PHE A 419 -10.23 6.33 -17.85
N LEU A 420 -11.51 6.64 -17.66
CA LEU A 420 -12.04 8.00 -17.53
C LEU A 420 -12.28 8.31 -16.05
N GLY A 421 -11.43 9.13 -15.44
CA GLY A 421 -11.50 9.50 -14.02
C GLY A 421 -11.73 10.99 -13.79
N CYS A 422 -12.27 11.35 -12.63
CA CYS A 422 -12.52 12.73 -12.23
C CYS A 422 -12.15 12.94 -10.75
N SER A 423 -11.66 14.13 -10.39
CA SER A 423 -11.47 14.48 -8.98
C SER A 423 -12.78 14.82 -8.27
N SER A 424 -13.81 15.23 -9.03
CA SER A 424 -15.15 15.51 -8.51
C SER A 424 -16.08 14.32 -8.69
N ARG A 425 -16.93 14.11 -7.69
CA ARG A 425 -18.03 13.13 -7.74
C ARG A 425 -19.39 13.75 -8.03
N ASN A 426 -19.43 15.06 -8.28
CA ASN A 426 -20.67 15.72 -8.64
C ASN A 426 -21.15 15.21 -10.00
N ARG A 427 -22.44 14.90 -10.11
CA ARG A 427 -23.03 14.43 -11.37
C ARG A 427 -22.80 15.40 -12.53
N VAL A 428 -22.84 16.70 -12.25
CA VAL A 428 -22.58 17.76 -13.24
C VAL A 428 -21.15 17.68 -13.76
N ASP A 429 -20.18 17.51 -12.86
CA ASP A 429 -18.76 17.43 -13.19
C ASP A 429 -18.39 16.11 -13.88
N LEU A 430 -19.18 15.04 -13.73
CA LEU A 430 -18.98 13.76 -14.41
C LEU A 430 -19.65 13.70 -15.79
N SER A 431 -20.47 14.70 -16.14
CA SER A 431 -21.27 14.70 -17.37
C SER A 431 -20.43 14.64 -18.65
N TRP A 432 -19.18 15.13 -18.63
CA TRP A 432 -18.27 15.07 -19.77
C TRP A 432 -17.96 13.64 -20.23
N ILE A 433 -18.02 12.66 -19.32
CA ILE A 433 -17.79 11.24 -19.61
C ILE A 433 -18.82 10.76 -20.64
N ASN A 434 -20.10 10.97 -20.36
CA ASN A 434 -21.19 10.47 -21.21
C ASN A 434 -21.44 11.36 -22.43
N HIS A 435 -21.29 12.68 -22.30
CA HIS A 435 -21.65 13.61 -23.38
C HIS A 435 -20.50 13.91 -24.35
N ARG A 436 -19.23 13.70 -23.95
CA ARG A 436 -18.08 14.06 -24.79
C ARG A 436 -17.12 12.89 -25.01
N ALA A 437 -16.61 12.29 -23.94
CA ALA A 437 -15.58 11.27 -24.06
C ALA A 437 -16.12 9.96 -24.65
N ALA A 438 -17.18 9.39 -24.08
CA ALA A 438 -17.75 8.13 -24.52
C ALA A 438 -18.16 8.13 -26.01
N PRO A 439 -18.86 9.14 -26.54
CA PRO A 439 -19.18 9.21 -27.97
C PRO A 439 -17.94 9.26 -28.86
N GLN A 440 -16.90 9.98 -28.46
CA GLN A 440 -15.65 10.09 -29.22
C GLN A 440 -14.85 8.78 -29.21
N LEU A 441 -14.79 8.11 -28.06
CA LEU A 441 -14.12 6.83 -27.91
C LEU A 441 -14.84 5.73 -28.68
N HIS A 442 -16.18 5.70 -28.60
CA HIS A 442 -17.00 4.77 -29.38
C HIS A 442 -16.80 4.97 -30.89
N ARG A 443 -16.78 6.22 -31.37
CA ARG A 443 -16.51 6.54 -32.79
C ARG A 443 -15.13 6.07 -33.25
N LYS A 444 -14.15 6.02 -32.35
CA LYS A 444 -12.80 5.51 -32.61
C LYS A 444 -12.64 4.00 -32.35
N GLY A 445 -13.69 3.31 -31.91
CA GLY A 445 -13.64 1.89 -31.56
C GLY A 445 -12.76 1.58 -30.33
N LEU A 446 -12.52 2.57 -29.46
CA LEU A 446 -11.70 2.40 -28.25
C LEU A 446 -12.57 1.94 -27.08
N SER A 447 -12.11 0.92 -26.37
CA SER A 447 -12.73 0.48 -25.13
C SER A 447 -12.40 1.42 -23.99
N PHE A 448 -13.37 1.64 -23.09
CA PHE A 448 -13.14 2.47 -21.91
C PHE A 448 -13.88 1.94 -20.68
N CYS A 449 -13.30 2.23 -19.53
CA CYS A 449 -13.96 2.14 -18.23
C CYS A 449 -14.02 3.54 -17.63
N SER A 450 -15.02 3.82 -16.80
CA SER A 450 -15.14 5.12 -16.15
C SER A 450 -15.46 5.01 -14.67
N GLU A 451 -15.27 6.10 -13.95
CA GLU A 451 -15.64 6.21 -12.54
C GLU A 451 -17.12 5.93 -12.27
N LEU A 452 -17.99 6.10 -13.28
CA LEU A 452 -19.42 5.76 -13.17
C LEU A 452 -19.70 4.26 -13.16
N MET A 453 -18.74 3.44 -13.60
CA MET A 453 -18.88 1.99 -13.75
C MET A 453 -18.29 1.21 -12.57
N VAL A 454 -17.59 1.88 -11.65
CA VAL A 454 -16.83 1.25 -10.57
C VAL A 454 -17.30 1.77 -9.21
N GLU A 455 -17.49 0.85 -8.26
CA GLU A 455 -17.81 1.21 -6.88
C GLU A 455 -16.66 2.00 -6.23
N ARG A 456 -17.00 3.01 -5.41
CA ARG A 456 -16.04 3.92 -4.76
C ARG A 456 -14.83 3.19 -4.15
N HIS A 457 -15.07 2.18 -3.32
CA HIS A 457 -14.05 1.44 -2.59
C HIS A 457 -13.23 0.47 -3.47
N ARG A 458 -13.68 0.21 -4.70
CA ARG A 458 -12.97 -0.64 -5.68
C ARG A 458 -12.21 0.18 -6.72
N ARG A 459 -12.35 1.50 -6.74
CA ARG A 459 -11.82 2.36 -7.80
C ARG A 459 -10.32 2.15 -8.02
N LEU A 460 -9.51 2.33 -6.98
CA LEU A 460 -8.06 2.14 -7.04
C LEU A 460 -7.68 0.70 -7.44
N ASN A 461 -8.47 -0.30 -7.00
CA ASN A 461 -8.25 -1.71 -7.34
C ASN A 461 -8.50 -1.99 -8.82
N THR A 462 -9.33 -1.21 -9.51
CA THR A 462 -9.62 -1.43 -10.95
C THR A 462 -8.62 -0.76 -11.89
N LEU A 463 -7.73 0.10 -11.39
CA LEU A 463 -6.81 0.86 -12.24
C LEU A 463 -5.85 -0.02 -13.05
N HIS A 464 -5.49 -1.21 -12.53
CA HIS A 464 -4.66 -2.19 -13.24
C HIS A 464 -5.29 -2.70 -14.55
N MET A 465 -6.61 -2.55 -14.71
CA MET A 465 -7.33 -2.96 -15.91
C MET A 465 -7.10 -2.02 -17.08
N THR A 466 -6.40 -0.90 -16.88
CA THR A 466 -6.18 0.13 -17.89
C THR A 466 -4.72 0.55 -17.93
N ARG A 467 -4.21 0.90 -19.13
CA ARG A 467 -2.85 1.42 -19.29
C ARG A 467 -2.82 2.93 -19.50
N HIS A 468 -3.93 3.53 -19.93
CA HIS A 468 -4.06 4.96 -20.14
C HIS A 468 -5.19 5.52 -19.27
N ILE A 469 -4.91 6.53 -18.45
CA ILE A 469 -5.92 7.29 -17.71
C ILE A 469 -6.12 8.64 -18.40
N LEU A 470 -7.37 9.01 -18.65
CA LEU A 470 -7.79 10.39 -18.89
C LEU A 470 -8.51 10.88 -17.63
N TYR A 471 -7.87 11.81 -16.93
CA TYR A 471 -8.28 12.33 -15.64
C TYR A 471 -8.68 13.79 -15.73
N HIS A 472 -9.82 14.17 -15.17
CA HIS A 472 -10.31 15.57 -15.17
C HIS A 472 -10.37 16.13 -13.75
N ILE A 473 -9.80 17.33 -13.58
CA ILE A 473 -9.98 18.18 -12.41
C ILE A 473 -10.91 19.32 -12.86
N PRO A 474 -12.21 19.29 -12.52
CA PRO A 474 -13.20 20.23 -13.05
C PRO A 474 -13.16 21.59 -12.36
N SER A 475 -12.73 21.64 -11.10
CA SER A 475 -12.76 22.85 -10.29
C SER A 475 -11.58 22.92 -9.33
N CYS A 476 -11.27 24.13 -8.86
CA CYS A 476 -10.24 24.33 -7.84
C CYS A 476 -10.67 23.82 -6.46
N GLU A 477 -11.96 23.52 -6.25
CA GLU A 477 -12.50 22.95 -5.01
C GLU A 477 -12.12 21.47 -4.85
N THR A 478 -11.65 20.82 -5.91
CA THR A 478 -11.17 19.42 -5.90
C THR A 478 -9.68 19.33 -6.23
N MET A 479 -8.96 20.43 -6.09
CA MET A 479 -7.59 20.54 -6.58
C MET A 479 -6.62 19.68 -5.77
N LEU A 480 -6.73 19.65 -4.43
CA LEU A 480 -5.79 18.89 -3.62
C LEU A 480 -5.97 17.40 -3.82
N SER A 481 -7.21 16.91 -3.69
CA SER A 481 -7.54 15.51 -3.93
C SER A 481 -7.16 15.11 -5.37
N GLY A 482 -7.44 15.98 -6.33
CA GLY A 482 -7.00 15.85 -7.72
C GLY A 482 -5.50 15.66 -7.88
N MET A 483 -4.68 16.53 -7.29
CA MET A 483 -3.22 16.42 -7.35
C MET A 483 -2.69 15.16 -6.66
N VAL A 484 -3.27 14.74 -5.54
CA VAL A 484 -2.88 13.50 -4.84
C VAL A 484 -3.16 12.27 -5.71
N GLU A 485 -4.31 12.20 -6.38
CA GLU A 485 -4.61 11.13 -7.33
C GLU A 485 -3.65 11.13 -8.51
N VAL A 486 -3.34 12.30 -9.05
CA VAL A 486 -2.35 12.42 -10.12
C VAL A 486 -1.00 11.88 -9.67
N ALA A 487 -0.53 12.26 -8.47
CA ALA A 487 0.73 11.77 -7.93
C ALA A 487 0.73 10.25 -7.75
N TYR A 488 -0.39 9.67 -7.30
CA TYR A 488 -0.62 8.23 -7.25
C TYR A 488 -0.49 7.57 -8.63
N PHE A 489 -1.17 8.10 -9.65
CA PHE A 489 -1.08 7.59 -11.03
C PHE A 489 0.34 7.71 -11.61
N LEU A 490 1.05 8.80 -11.28
CA LEU A 490 2.44 8.99 -11.66
C LEU A 490 3.35 7.93 -11.02
N GLY A 491 3.03 7.46 -9.82
CA GLY A 491 3.80 6.40 -9.16
C GLY A 491 3.71 5.03 -9.84
N HIS A 492 2.68 4.76 -10.63
CA HIS A 492 2.57 3.52 -11.39
C HIS A 492 3.47 3.51 -12.63
N PRO A 493 4.43 2.57 -12.76
CA PRO A 493 5.48 2.64 -13.78
C PRO A 493 4.96 2.53 -15.23
N LYS A 494 3.89 1.74 -15.45
CA LYS A 494 3.38 1.43 -16.79
C LYS A 494 2.18 2.28 -17.23
N MET A 495 1.73 3.21 -16.37
CA MET A 495 0.51 3.98 -16.63
C MET A 495 0.82 5.26 -17.40
N LYS A 496 0.18 5.39 -18.56
CA LYS A 496 0.04 6.64 -19.28
C LYS A 496 -1.06 7.47 -18.65
N LEU A 497 -0.76 8.74 -18.37
CA LEU A 497 -1.70 9.63 -17.70
C LEU A 497 -1.91 10.86 -18.55
N THR A 498 -3.16 11.19 -18.78
CA THR A 498 -3.66 12.41 -19.40
C THR A 498 -4.53 13.18 -18.43
N ILE A 499 -4.25 14.47 -18.27
CA ILE A 499 -4.93 15.29 -17.26
C ILE A 499 -5.62 16.47 -17.96
N CYS A 500 -6.81 16.79 -17.50
CA CYS A 500 -7.59 17.95 -17.89
C CYS A 500 -7.77 18.81 -16.64
N VAL A 501 -7.40 20.08 -16.67
CA VAL A 501 -7.59 20.98 -15.51
C VAL A 501 -8.26 22.29 -15.96
N PRO A 502 -8.80 23.11 -15.03
CA PRO A 502 -9.59 24.28 -15.36
C PRO A 502 -8.76 25.41 -16.00
N LYS A 503 -9.42 26.35 -16.72
CA LYS A 503 -8.70 27.48 -17.37
C LYS A 503 -7.85 28.31 -16.45
N ARG A 504 -8.41 28.54 -15.27
CA ARG A 504 -7.97 29.58 -14.35
C ARG A 504 -7.69 28.89 -13.03
N ALA A 505 -6.53 29.20 -12.47
CA ALA A 505 -6.27 28.90 -11.07
C ALA A 505 -7.13 29.85 -10.23
N LYS A 506 -8.08 29.31 -9.45
CA LYS A 506 -8.75 30.06 -8.39
C LYS A 506 -7.83 30.01 -7.17
N ILE A 507 -7.17 31.12 -6.90
CA ILE A 507 -6.44 31.32 -5.66
C ILE A 507 -7.44 31.82 -4.62
N LEU A 508 -7.34 31.34 -3.37
CA LEU A 508 -8.13 31.90 -2.29
C LEU A 508 -7.60 33.32 -2.03
N VAL A 509 -8.44 34.35 -2.25
CA VAL A 509 -8.04 35.75 -2.15
C VAL A 509 -8.45 36.30 -0.79
N CYS A 510 -7.56 37.04 -0.14
CA CYS A 510 -7.87 37.75 1.09
C CYS A 510 -8.79 38.93 0.80
N THR A 511 -9.90 39.06 1.54
CA THR A 511 -10.70 40.28 1.53
C THR A 511 -10.15 41.29 2.53
N PRO A 512 -10.35 42.61 2.33
CA PRO A 512 -9.89 43.63 3.28
C PRO A 512 -10.44 43.45 4.71
N ASN A 513 -11.61 42.80 4.84
CA ASN A 513 -12.28 42.55 6.12
C ASN A 513 -11.76 41.29 6.84
N ASN A 514 -10.84 40.53 6.24
CA ASN A 514 -10.32 39.31 6.85
C ASN A 514 -9.35 39.65 7.99
N ASP A 515 -9.51 38.93 9.11
CA ASP A 515 -8.57 38.93 10.24
C ASP A 515 -7.14 38.55 9.78
N ASP A 516 -6.14 39.05 10.50
CA ASP A 516 -4.72 38.82 10.22
C ASP A 516 -4.35 37.34 10.34
N GLU A 517 -4.98 36.60 11.28
CA GLU A 517 -4.87 35.15 11.40
C GLU A 517 -5.34 34.44 10.11
N LEU A 518 -6.52 34.82 9.61
CA LEU A 518 -7.10 34.27 8.40
C LEU A 518 -6.24 34.60 7.17
N ARG A 519 -5.72 35.83 7.08
CA ARG A 519 -4.80 36.25 6.01
C ARG A 519 -3.55 35.37 5.98
N LYS A 520 -2.90 35.15 7.13
CA LYS A 520 -1.73 34.27 7.26
C LYS A 520 -2.05 32.82 6.88
N TYR A 521 -3.23 32.32 7.25
CA TYR A 521 -3.68 30.98 6.85
C TYR A 521 -3.79 30.87 5.32
N ILE A 522 -4.47 31.82 4.68
CA ILE A 522 -4.67 31.84 3.22
C ILE A 522 -3.32 31.88 2.49
N GLU A 523 -2.38 32.70 2.94
CA GLU A 523 -1.03 32.77 2.38
C GLU A 523 -0.29 31.43 2.49
N ARG A 524 -0.26 30.83 3.68
CA ARG A 524 0.37 29.51 3.92
C ARG A 524 -0.26 28.41 3.07
N ARG A 525 -1.59 28.44 2.93
CA ARG A 525 -2.35 27.53 2.08
C ARG A 525 -1.91 27.67 0.63
N ASN A 526 -2.01 28.87 0.07
CA ASN A 526 -1.68 29.13 -1.34
C ASN A 526 -0.23 28.76 -1.66
N GLU A 527 0.70 29.06 -0.75
CA GLU A 527 2.09 28.65 -0.86
C GLU A 527 2.21 27.11 -0.87
N SER A 528 1.54 26.40 0.04
CA SER A 528 1.54 24.93 0.05
C SER A 528 1.01 24.32 -1.25
N TYR A 529 0.02 24.91 -1.91
CA TYR A 529 -0.48 24.46 -3.21
C TYR A 529 0.52 24.74 -4.34
N ARG A 530 1.15 25.92 -4.35
CA ARG A 530 2.19 26.29 -5.31
C ARG A 530 3.36 25.29 -5.26
N MET A 531 3.76 24.97 -4.04
CA MET A 531 4.79 23.98 -3.74
C MET A 531 4.43 22.58 -4.22
N ALA A 532 3.22 22.10 -3.89
CA ALA A 532 2.73 20.81 -4.34
C ALA A 532 2.72 20.69 -5.87
N PHE A 533 2.35 21.77 -6.58
CA PHE A 533 2.41 21.80 -8.04
C PHE A 533 3.84 21.65 -8.58
N CYS A 534 4.83 22.28 -7.96
CA CYS A 534 6.25 22.10 -8.34
C CYS A 534 6.69 20.64 -8.19
N TYR A 535 6.32 19.96 -7.10
CA TYR A 535 6.61 18.54 -6.90
C TYR A 535 5.89 17.67 -7.94
N LEU A 536 4.63 17.99 -8.27
CA LEU A 536 3.89 17.25 -9.29
C LEU A 536 4.54 17.37 -10.66
N ARG A 537 4.97 18.58 -11.05
CA ARG A 537 5.72 18.83 -12.29
C ARG A 537 7.00 18.01 -12.32
N ASP A 538 7.74 18.01 -11.21
CA ASP A 538 8.98 17.25 -11.09
C ASP A 538 8.76 15.72 -11.19
N MET A 539 7.71 15.17 -10.56
CA MET A 539 7.32 13.76 -10.72
C MET A 539 7.00 13.40 -12.18
N VAL A 540 6.35 14.32 -12.90
CA VAL A 540 6.03 14.18 -14.32
C VAL A 540 7.30 14.18 -15.17
N GLU A 541 8.20 15.13 -14.94
CA GLU A 541 9.46 15.28 -15.69
C GLU A 541 10.33 14.03 -15.54
N ARG A 542 10.45 13.49 -14.32
CA ARG A 542 11.22 12.25 -14.06
C ARG A 542 10.61 11.00 -14.68
N LYS A 543 9.30 10.97 -14.87
CA LYS A 543 8.62 9.88 -15.59
C LYS A 543 8.71 10.05 -17.11
N HIS A 544 9.44 11.06 -17.61
CA HIS A 544 9.52 11.42 -19.03
C HIS A 544 8.14 11.59 -19.67
N CYS A 545 7.18 12.09 -18.89
CA CYS A 545 5.85 12.33 -19.41
C CYS A 545 5.86 13.54 -20.33
N GLU A 546 5.31 13.39 -21.53
CA GLU A 546 5.08 14.49 -22.44
C GLU A 546 3.99 15.39 -21.83
N VAL A 547 4.33 16.60 -21.39
CA VAL A 547 3.34 17.59 -20.98
C VAL A 547 2.84 18.31 -22.23
N ARG A 548 1.71 17.85 -22.79
CA ARG A 548 0.97 18.59 -23.80
C ARG A 548 0.13 19.67 -23.12
N PHE A 549 0.35 20.92 -23.50
CA PHE A 549 -0.63 21.97 -23.24
C PHE A 549 -1.62 21.93 -24.39
N VAL A 550 -2.72 21.19 -24.26
CA VAL A 550 -3.76 21.28 -25.28
C VAL A 550 -4.63 22.47 -24.90
N PHE A 551 -4.50 23.56 -25.66
CA PHE A 551 -5.60 24.50 -25.85
C PHE A 551 -6.57 23.80 -26.81
N PRO A 552 -7.68 23.18 -26.37
CA PRO A 552 -8.48 22.43 -27.31
C PRO A 552 -9.60 23.34 -27.81
N LEU A 553 -9.75 23.39 -29.13
CA LEU A 553 -11.02 23.72 -29.79
C LEU A 553 -12.21 22.91 -29.22
N LEU A 554 -11.95 21.81 -28.49
CA LEU A 554 -12.92 20.91 -27.89
C LEU A 554 -13.30 21.18 -26.42
N PHE A 555 -12.48 21.89 -25.64
CA PHE A 555 -12.83 22.27 -24.26
C PHE A 555 -12.39 23.70 -24.06
N LYS A 556 -13.30 24.59 -23.68
CA LYS A 556 -12.94 25.94 -23.25
C LYS A 556 -12.26 25.93 -21.86
N GLU A 557 -11.37 24.97 -21.55
CA GLU A 557 -10.52 24.80 -20.35
C GLU A 557 -9.00 24.82 -20.69
N LEU A 558 -8.10 25.13 -19.73
CA LEU A 558 -6.65 25.34 -19.95
C LEU A 558 -6.07 24.02 -19.49
N ILE A 559 -5.90 23.13 -20.45
CA ILE A 559 -5.59 21.76 -20.13
C ILE A 559 -4.09 21.60 -20.03
N PHE A 560 -3.62 21.25 -18.83
CA PHE A 560 -2.34 20.58 -18.66
C PHE A 560 -2.53 19.10 -18.99
N LEU A 561 -2.45 18.71 -20.26
CA LEU A 561 -2.37 17.29 -20.64
C LEU A 561 -0.97 16.81 -20.26
N PHE A 562 -0.83 16.11 -19.14
CA PHE A 562 0.30 15.19 -19.01
C PHE A 562 0.08 14.03 -20.01
N THR A 563 1.10 13.40 -20.55
CA THR A 563 0.99 12.19 -21.38
C THR A 563 2.24 11.37 -21.14
N CYS A 564 2.20 10.49 -20.16
CA CYS A 564 3.33 9.61 -19.84
C CYS A 564 3.50 8.51 -20.90
N ASN A 565 4.59 8.49 -21.67
CA ASN A 565 4.95 7.27 -22.38
C ASN A 565 5.73 6.36 -21.40
N PRO A 566 5.44 5.04 -21.38
CA PRO A 566 6.09 4.08 -20.49
C PRO A 566 7.58 3.88 -20.80
#